data_AF-A0A952V631-F1
#
_entry.id   AF-A0A952V631-F1
#
_cell.length_a   1.000
_cell.length_b   1.000
_cell.length_c   1.000
_cell.angle_alpha   90.00
_cell.angle_beta   90.00
_cell.angle_gamma   90.00
#
_symmetry.space_group_name_H-M   'P 1'
#
loop_
_entity.id
_entity.type
_entity.pdbx_description
1 polymer ?
#
loop_
_entity_poly.entity_id
_entity_poly.type
_entity_poly.pdbx_seq_one_letter_code
_entity_poly.pdbx_strand_id
1 'polypeptide(L)'
;MAFVVYVRTGSDTVSRTPADLAAASGGPDRIEAETEVSLREEGPFFPVAHAIRESGALRDELAGAIPIPSLAGYRRLRLVLAALAAPPALALLELDRELAFAGKVGPGRVAADLLTVAWIVFELTRPTPRMPRVAATCTAALALRWLIVATHACGRGVHPLVWASATCAVLATGIFLVRVPPRARVVLELMGKLGVTRSQLFAATTRREPPGALVAVAVACAAGLPALLHLVRAIGASFLVQCLAFIGFAALAPAAARRFADPAAAAARRFDEPRASVAPARILFAVAIGLTIAAATVTAGRLFFDASADLAQCVNRLDAEARLARATEAAELARAVARVRASVPLFLMTAAVFPFAEERIYRGLLQDTLVRKYGDAYGVFAASLAFGVAHLGVYEVALYQTVLLGIGFGFAYLEGGLLAAFFVHATWNLLQIG
;
A
#
# COMPACT_ATOMS: atom_id res chain seq x y z
N MET A 1 -10.27 -38.26 8.57
CA MET A 1 -9.65 -37.06 9.19
C MET A 1 -8.96 -36.27 8.10
N ALA A 2 -9.24 -34.98 7.97
CA ALA A 2 -8.51 -34.12 7.05
C ALA A 2 -7.21 -33.66 7.75
N PHE A 3 -6.05 -34.02 7.21
CA PHE A 3 -4.77 -33.57 7.73
C PHE A 3 -4.50 -32.15 7.21
N VAL A 4 -4.14 -31.22 8.10
CA VAL A 4 -3.66 -29.89 7.72
C VAL A 4 -2.15 -29.96 7.63
N VAL A 5 -1.60 -29.64 6.46
CA VAL A 5 -0.14 -29.57 6.27
C VAL A 5 0.31 -28.15 6.61
N TYR A 6 1.35 -28.06 7.42
CA TYR A 6 2.00 -26.82 7.83
C TYR A 6 3.42 -26.77 7.23
N VAL A 7 3.87 -25.58 6.83
CA VAL A 7 5.18 -25.36 6.20
C VAL A 7 5.91 -24.22 6.89
N ARG A 8 7.22 -24.37 7.03
CA ARG A 8 8.11 -23.33 7.53
C ARG A 8 8.37 -22.32 6.42
N THR A 9 8.10 -21.04 6.67
CA THR A 9 8.38 -19.97 5.69
C THR A 9 9.60 -19.16 6.11
N GLY A 10 10.77 -19.49 5.58
CA GLY A 10 12.01 -18.74 5.79
C GLY A 10 12.74 -19.04 7.10
N SER A 11 13.91 -18.42 7.27
CA SER A 11 14.85 -18.60 8.38
C SER A 11 14.53 -17.70 9.59
N ASP A 12 13.26 -17.36 9.82
CA ASP A 12 12.89 -16.51 10.95
C ASP A 12 13.37 -17.17 12.25
N THR A 13 14.17 -16.42 13.01
CA THR A 13 14.73 -16.82 14.30
C THR A 13 13.59 -17.25 15.21
N VAL A 14 13.41 -18.55 15.33
CA VAL A 14 12.45 -19.14 16.25
C VAL A 14 12.88 -18.73 17.67
N SER A 15 11.94 -18.19 18.46
CA SER A 15 12.14 -17.93 19.91
C SER A 15 12.47 -19.21 20.69
N ARG A 16 12.27 -20.37 20.09
CA ARG A 16 12.56 -21.71 20.60
C ARG A 16 13.62 -22.30 19.69
N THR A 17 14.76 -22.65 20.25
CA THR A 17 15.81 -23.33 19.49
C THR A 17 15.28 -24.65 18.94
N PRO A 18 15.88 -25.20 17.86
CA PRO A 18 15.52 -26.53 17.39
C PRO A 18 15.57 -27.62 18.46
N ALA A 19 16.43 -27.44 19.49
CA ALA A 19 16.49 -28.31 20.66
C ALA A 19 15.22 -28.21 21.52
N ASP A 20 14.64 -27.02 21.68
CA ASP A 20 13.40 -26.80 22.45
C ASP A 20 12.18 -27.43 21.75
N LEU A 21 12.15 -27.43 20.42
CA LEU A 21 11.09 -28.07 19.62
C LEU A 21 11.23 -29.60 19.60
N ALA A 22 12.46 -30.09 19.43
CA ALA A 22 12.77 -31.51 19.40
C ALA A 22 12.61 -32.21 20.77
N ALA A 23 12.67 -31.45 21.88
CA ALA A 23 12.39 -31.93 23.23
C ALA A 23 10.88 -31.99 23.54
N ALA A 24 10.07 -31.14 22.89
CA ALA A 24 8.61 -31.13 23.05
C ALA A 24 7.89 -32.19 22.19
N SER A 25 8.47 -32.57 21.04
CA SER A 25 7.87 -33.55 20.13
C SER A 25 8.24 -34.99 20.50
N GLY A 26 7.51 -35.61 21.42
CA GLY A 26 7.55 -37.07 21.62
C GLY A 26 6.73 -37.82 20.56
N GLY A 27 7.31 -38.84 19.92
CA GLY A 27 6.65 -39.71 18.92
C GLY A 27 7.46 -39.93 17.63
N PRO A 28 6.93 -40.71 16.66
CA PRO A 28 7.59 -41.02 15.38
C PRO A 28 7.75 -39.82 14.42
N ASP A 29 7.01 -38.73 14.63
CA ASP A 29 7.05 -37.50 13.83
C ASP A 29 7.77 -36.37 14.61
N ARG A 30 9.07 -36.57 14.89
CA ARG A 30 9.89 -35.61 15.63
C ARG A 30 10.15 -34.35 14.79
N ILE A 31 9.98 -33.17 15.37
CA ILE A 31 10.28 -31.90 14.70
C ILE A 31 11.77 -31.61 14.89
N GLU A 32 12.53 -31.65 13.81
CA GLU A 32 13.96 -31.34 13.77
C GLU A 32 14.22 -29.91 13.28
N ALA A 33 15.47 -29.46 13.42
CA ALA A 33 15.91 -28.16 12.92
C ALA A 33 15.64 -28.00 11.42
N GLU A 34 15.73 -29.10 10.66
CA GLU A 34 15.60 -29.14 9.20
C GLU A 34 14.18 -29.49 8.74
N THR A 35 13.23 -29.70 9.65
CA THR A 35 11.85 -30.00 9.28
C THR A 35 11.21 -28.78 8.61
N GLU A 36 10.98 -28.90 7.29
CA GLU A 36 10.33 -27.88 6.46
C GLU A 36 8.80 -28.01 6.44
N VAL A 37 8.29 -29.22 6.66
CA VAL A 37 6.86 -29.57 6.58
C VAL A 37 6.45 -30.34 7.84
N SER A 38 5.33 -29.97 8.44
CA SER A 38 4.78 -30.59 9.64
C SER A 38 3.28 -30.87 9.48
N LEU A 39 2.79 -31.94 10.11
CA LEU A 39 1.35 -32.19 10.28
C LEU A 39 0.80 -31.58 11.58
N ARG A 40 1.68 -31.04 12.43
CA ARG A 40 1.34 -30.36 13.68
C ARG A 40 1.40 -28.85 13.49
N GLU A 41 0.53 -28.17 14.23
CA GLU A 41 0.52 -26.71 14.36
C GLU A 41 1.69 -26.19 15.22
N GLU A 42 2.24 -27.03 16.10
CA GLU A 42 3.33 -26.69 17.01
C GLU A 42 4.63 -26.38 16.28
N GLY A 43 5.21 -25.20 16.52
CA GLY A 43 6.49 -24.75 15.95
C GLY A 43 6.35 -23.54 15.01
N PRO A 44 7.38 -23.20 14.22
CA PRO A 44 7.37 -22.04 13.31
C PRO A 44 6.64 -22.35 11.99
N PHE A 45 5.58 -23.16 12.03
CA PHE A 45 4.91 -23.65 10.84
C PHE A 45 3.58 -22.94 10.61
N PHE A 46 3.32 -22.57 9.37
CA PHE A 46 2.06 -21.96 8.96
C PHE A 46 1.27 -22.94 8.11
N PRO A 47 -0.08 -22.96 8.19
CA PRO A 47 -0.89 -23.74 7.26
C PRO A 47 -0.47 -23.44 5.82
N VAL A 48 -0.24 -24.45 5.00
CA VAL A 48 0.25 -24.33 3.61
C VAL A 48 -0.53 -23.28 2.80
N ALA A 49 -1.86 -23.28 2.98
CA ALA A 49 -2.77 -22.31 2.37
C ALA A 49 -2.41 -20.85 2.72
N HIS A 50 -2.04 -20.59 3.97
CA HIS A 50 -1.61 -19.27 4.42
C HIS A 50 -0.17 -19.00 3.99
N ALA A 51 0.74 -19.96 4.14
CA ALA A 51 2.15 -19.86 3.79
C ALA A 51 2.35 -19.47 2.32
N ILE A 52 1.65 -20.12 1.39
CA ILE A 52 1.77 -19.83 -0.06
C ILE A 52 1.14 -18.48 -0.41
N ARG A 53 0.07 -18.09 0.29
CA ARG A 53 -0.51 -16.76 0.14
C ARG A 53 0.48 -15.69 0.57
N GLU A 54 1.14 -15.82 1.70
CA GLU A 54 2.01 -14.79 2.29
C GLU A 54 3.44 -14.81 1.72
N SER A 55 4.08 -15.97 1.68
CA SER A 55 5.49 -16.10 1.28
C SER A 55 5.69 -16.05 -0.22
N GLY A 56 6.37 -14.99 -0.67
CA GLY A 56 6.81 -14.88 -2.05
C GLY A 56 7.86 -15.93 -2.42
N ALA A 57 8.83 -16.19 -1.55
CA ALA A 57 9.89 -17.17 -1.83
C ALA A 57 9.30 -18.56 -2.08
N LEU A 58 8.38 -18.99 -1.22
CA LEU A 58 7.69 -20.28 -1.37
C LEU A 58 6.91 -20.38 -2.68
N ARG A 59 6.26 -19.29 -3.13
CA ARG A 59 5.61 -19.27 -4.44
C ARG A 59 6.60 -19.43 -5.59
N ASP A 60 7.79 -18.84 -5.51
CA ASP A 60 8.80 -18.95 -6.55
C ASP A 60 9.35 -20.38 -6.63
N GLU A 61 9.64 -20.99 -5.48
CA GLU A 61 10.09 -22.39 -5.39
C GLU A 61 9.03 -23.36 -5.94
N LEU A 62 7.80 -23.24 -5.47
CA LEU A 62 6.70 -24.10 -5.93
C LEU A 62 6.38 -23.89 -7.41
N ALA A 63 6.42 -22.66 -7.91
CA ALA A 63 6.22 -22.39 -9.33
C ALA A 63 7.38 -22.91 -10.21
N GLY A 64 8.58 -23.05 -9.64
CA GLY A 64 9.72 -23.70 -10.30
C GLY A 64 9.56 -25.21 -10.40
N ALA A 65 8.98 -25.85 -9.39
CA ALA A 65 8.78 -27.29 -9.33
C ALA A 65 7.46 -27.77 -9.96
N ILE A 66 6.41 -26.97 -9.88
CA ILE A 66 5.05 -27.33 -10.29
C ILE A 66 4.60 -26.43 -11.45
N PRO A 67 4.47 -26.96 -12.67
CA PRO A 67 4.04 -26.15 -13.81
C PRO A 67 2.57 -25.75 -13.63
N ILE A 68 2.33 -24.43 -13.63
CA ILE A 68 0.98 -23.86 -13.62
C ILE A 68 0.69 -23.08 -14.93
N PRO A 69 -0.51 -23.22 -15.51
CA PRO A 69 -0.83 -22.64 -16.82
C PRO A 69 -0.64 -21.12 -16.88
N SER A 70 -0.99 -20.39 -15.81
CA SER A 70 -0.88 -18.94 -15.78
C SER A 70 0.56 -18.41 -15.90
N LEU A 71 1.56 -19.21 -15.57
CA LEU A 71 2.97 -18.81 -15.64
C LEU A 71 3.70 -19.27 -16.91
N ALA A 72 3.10 -20.17 -17.70
CA ALA A 72 3.74 -20.75 -18.90
C ALA A 72 4.21 -19.69 -19.91
N GLY A 73 3.45 -18.60 -20.07
CA GLY A 73 3.81 -17.46 -20.92
C GLY A 73 4.47 -16.28 -20.20
N TYR A 74 4.44 -16.28 -18.86
CA TYR A 74 4.86 -15.11 -18.07
C TYR A 74 6.35 -14.80 -18.24
N ARG A 75 7.22 -15.83 -18.33
CA ARG A 75 8.66 -15.62 -18.54
C ARG A 75 8.97 -14.81 -19.80
N ARG A 76 8.31 -15.13 -20.93
CA ARG A 76 8.46 -14.38 -22.20
C ARG A 76 7.84 -12.99 -22.09
N LEU A 77 6.66 -12.91 -21.48
CA LEU A 77 5.97 -11.63 -21.27
C LEU A 77 6.80 -10.65 -20.45
N ARG A 78 7.53 -11.15 -19.46
CA ARG A 78 8.42 -10.36 -18.60
C ARG A 78 9.57 -9.72 -19.38
N LEU A 79 10.13 -10.42 -20.36
CA LEU A 79 11.15 -9.87 -21.26
C LEU A 79 10.57 -8.77 -22.16
N VAL A 80 9.36 -8.98 -22.69
CA VAL A 80 8.65 -7.97 -23.47
C VAL A 80 8.36 -6.73 -22.62
N LEU A 81 7.84 -6.93 -21.41
CA LEU A 81 7.59 -5.84 -20.46
C LEU A 81 8.87 -5.10 -20.09
N ALA A 82 9.99 -5.79 -19.89
CA ALA A 82 11.28 -5.17 -19.64
C ALA A 82 11.74 -4.33 -20.84
N ALA A 83 11.60 -4.85 -22.07
CA ALA A 83 11.93 -4.10 -23.29
C ALA A 83 11.04 -2.85 -23.48
N LEU A 84 9.77 -2.91 -23.07
CA LEU A 84 8.85 -1.77 -23.14
C LEU A 84 9.08 -0.75 -22.02
N ALA A 85 9.38 -1.19 -20.80
CA ALA A 85 9.43 -0.31 -19.63
C ALA A 85 10.84 0.23 -19.34
N ALA A 86 11.91 -0.51 -19.62
CA ALA A 86 13.26 -0.11 -19.25
C ALA A 86 13.76 1.13 -20.01
N PRO A 87 13.63 1.24 -21.34
CA PRO A 87 14.07 2.45 -22.05
C PRO A 87 13.39 3.75 -21.57
N PRO A 88 12.03 3.83 -21.47
CA PRO A 88 11.40 5.05 -20.96
C PRO A 88 11.73 5.32 -19.49
N ALA A 89 11.93 4.29 -18.67
CA ALA A 89 12.31 4.46 -17.27
C ALA A 89 13.73 5.03 -17.12
N LEU A 90 14.72 4.47 -17.83
CA LEU A 90 16.09 4.95 -17.77
C LEU A 90 16.23 6.37 -18.31
N ALA A 91 15.57 6.67 -19.43
CA ALA A 91 15.55 8.02 -19.98
C ALA A 91 14.88 9.03 -19.03
N LEU A 92 13.85 8.61 -18.27
CA LEU A 92 13.21 9.47 -17.28
C LEU A 92 14.16 9.75 -16.11
N LEU A 93 14.86 8.73 -15.60
CA LEU A 93 15.82 8.92 -14.51
C LEU A 93 16.97 9.84 -14.91
N GLU A 94 17.44 9.74 -16.15
CA GLU A 94 18.47 10.65 -16.66
C GLU A 94 17.95 12.09 -16.79
N LEU A 95 16.72 12.26 -17.29
CA LEU A 95 16.07 13.57 -17.33
C LEU A 95 15.92 14.17 -15.91
N ASP A 96 15.46 13.38 -14.94
CA ASP A 96 15.30 13.86 -13.57
C ASP A 96 16.64 14.16 -12.89
N ARG A 97 17.70 13.42 -13.24
CA ARG A 97 19.08 13.72 -12.83
C ARG A 97 19.49 15.10 -13.34
N GLU A 98 19.34 15.37 -14.64
CA GLU A 98 19.69 16.67 -15.23
C GLU A 98 18.86 17.82 -14.63
N LEU A 99 17.55 17.62 -14.47
CA LEU A 99 16.67 18.62 -13.87
C LEU A 99 17.02 18.89 -12.40
N ALA A 100 17.43 17.86 -11.65
CA ALA A 100 17.85 18.01 -10.25
C ALA A 100 19.16 18.79 -10.16
N PHE A 101 20.15 18.49 -11.01
CA PHE A 101 21.39 19.26 -11.11
C PHE A 101 21.14 20.72 -11.48
N ALA A 102 20.14 20.98 -12.32
CA ALA A 102 19.72 22.33 -12.68
C ALA A 102 18.84 23.03 -11.62
N GLY A 103 18.55 22.39 -10.48
CA GLY A 103 17.69 22.95 -9.42
C GLY A 103 16.22 23.10 -9.82
N LYS A 104 15.77 22.42 -10.88
CA LYS A 104 14.39 22.54 -11.43
C LYS A 104 13.41 21.53 -10.83
N VAL A 105 13.90 20.49 -10.16
CA VAL A 105 13.06 19.51 -9.46
C VAL A 105 13.58 19.27 -8.05
N GLY A 106 12.66 19.10 -7.10
CA GLY A 106 12.99 18.79 -5.71
C GLY A 106 13.30 17.31 -5.49
N PRO A 107 13.99 16.97 -4.38
CA PRO A 107 14.41 15.61 -4.06
C PRO A 107 13.24 14.63 -3.91
N GLY A 108 12.08 15.09 -3.43
CA GLY A 108 10.90 14.24 -3.29
C GLY A 108 10.38 13.71 -4.63
N ARG A 109 10.46 14.50 -5.71
CA ARG A 109 10.07 14.07 -7.06
C ARG A 109 11.03 13.00 -7.59
N VAL A 110 12.33 13.23 -7.45
CA VAL A 110 13.37 12.26 -7.85
C VAL A 110 13.20 10.95 -7.09
N ALA A 111 12.94 11.01 -5.77
CA ALA A 111 12.70 9.83 -4.95
C ALA A 111 11.45 9.05 -5.39
N ALA A 112 10.34 9.73 -5.73
CA ALA A 112 9.12 9.10 -6.21
C ALA A 112 9.31 8.38 -7.56
N ASP A 113 10.02 9.01 -8.50
CA ASP A 113 10.32 8.42 -9.81
C ASP A 113 11.29 7.24 -9.65
N LEU A 114 12.32 7.35 -8.80
CA LEU A 114 13.22 6.24 -8.46
C LEU A 114 12.49 5.05 -7.83
N LEU A 115 11.58 5.28 -6.88
CA LEU A 115 10.76 4.22 -6.27
C LEU A 115 9.89 3.52 -7.31
N THR A 116 9.28 4.30 -8.21
CA THR A 116 8.44 3.79 -9.29
C THR A 116 9.24 2.88 -10.22
N VAL A 117 10.43 3.31 -10.65
CA VAL A 117 11.32 2.50 -11.50
C VAL A 117 11.85 1.28 -10.76
N ALA A 118 12.29 1.44 -9.51
CA ALA A 118 12.78 0.34 -8.68
C ALA A 118 11.72 -0.76 -8.51
N TRP A 119 10.44 -0.38 -8.35
CA TRP A 119 9.35 -1.34 -8.26
C TRP A 119 9.08 -2.08 -9.57
N ILE A 120 9.15 -1.39 -10.71
CA ILE A 120 9.03 -2.04 -12.03
C ILE A 120 10.13 -3.09 -12.19
N VAL A 121 11.38 -2.74 -11.86
CA VAL A 121 12.51 -3.68 -11.89
C VAL A 121 12.29 -4.84 -10.92
N PHE A 122 11.85 -4.55 -9.69
CA PHE A 122 11.54 -5.58 -8.70
C PHE A 122 10.50 -6.57 -9.25
N GLU A 123 9.37 -6.11 -9.78
CA GLU A 123 8.32 -7.00 -10.32
C GLU A 123 8.84 -7.84 -11.50
N LEU A 124 9.61 -7.23 -12.40
CA LEU A 124 10.14 -7.88 -13.61
C LEU A 124 11.33 -8.81 -13.36
N THR A 125 11.93 -8.78 -12.19
CA THR A 125 13.00 -9.75 -11.81
C THR A 125 12.42 -11.01 -11.18
N ARG A 126 11.17 -11.00 -10.69
CA ARG A 126 10.58 -12.15 -9.97
C ARG A 126 10.01 -13.22 -10.91
N PRO A 127 10.26 -14.52 -10.63
CA PRO A 127 9.68 -15.64 -11.39
C PRO A 127 8.15 -15.66 -11.31
N THR A 128 7.58 -15.33 -10.15
CA THR A 128 6.13 -15.16 -9.98
C THR A 128 5.79 -13.68 -9.77
N PRO A 129 4.68 -13.19 -10.35
CA PRO A 129 4.24 -11.82 -10.11
C PRO A 129 3.87 -11.63 -8.65
N ARG A 130 4.36 -10.53 -8.06
CA ARG A 130 4.10 -10.19 -6.65
C ARG A 130 2.88 -9.31 -6.57
N MET A 131 2.93 -8.17 -7.24
CA MET A 131 1.86 -7.19 -7.28
C MET A 131 1.80 -6.50 -8.65
N PRO A 132 1.29 -7.21 -9.67
CA PRO A 132 1.31 -6.71 -11.05
C PRO A 132 0.47 -5.44 -11.24
N ARG A 133 -0.55 -5.22 -10.39
CA ARG A 133 -1.36 -3.99 -10.41
C ARG A 133 -0.59 -2.76 -9.91
N VAL A 134 0.36 -2.96 -8.99
CA VAL A 134 1.25 -1.87 -8.54
C VAL A 134 2.22 -1.54 -9.66
N ALA A 135 2.83 -2.54 -10.30
CA ALA A 135 3.67 -2.32 -11.48
C ALA A 135 2.90 -1.65 -12.63
N ALA A 136 1.63 -2.00 -12.88
CA ALA A 136 0.77 -1.31 -13.84
C ALA A 136 0.60 0.17 -13.50
N THR A 137 0.40 0.47 -12.22
CA THR A 137 0.25 1.86 -11.75
C THR A 137 1.56 2.63 -11.93
N CYS A 138 2.70 1.99 -11.65
CA CYS A 138 4.02 2.56 -11.88
C CYS A 138 4.27 2.85 -13.37
N THR A 139 3.93 1.92 -14.27
CA THR A 139 4.08 2.16 -15.72
C THR A 139 3.07 3.18 -16.24
N ALA A 140 1.90 3.31 -15.63
CA ALA A 140 0.94 4.36 -15.96
C ALA A 140 1.46 5.74 -15.55
N ALA A 141 2.05 5.86 -14.35
CA ALA A 141 2.74 7.07 -13.91
C ALA A 141 3.87 7.43 -14.87
N LEU A 142 4.71 6.46 -15.25
CA LEU A 142 5.77 6.63 -16.24
C LEU A 142 5.24 7.13 -17.60
N ALA A 143 4.12 6.58 -18.08
CA ALA A 143 3.48 7.04 -19.32
C ALA A 143 3.04 8.51 -19.22
N LEU A 144 2.39 8.88 -18.11
CA LEU A 144 1.93 10.24 -17.86
C LEU A 144 3.09 11.23 -17.73
N ARG A 145 4.25 10.81 -17.20
CA ARG A 145 5.48 11.64 -17.16
C ARG A 145 5.96 12.00 -18.55
N TRP A 146 5.89 11.07 -19.52
CA TRP A 146 6.25 11.36 -20.90
C TRP A 146 5.18 12.16 -21.64
N LEU A 147 3.90 11.89 -21.36
CA LEU A 147 2.79 12.64 -21.94
C LEU A 147 2.83 14.12 -21.53
N ILE A 148 3.16 14.44 -20.28
CA ILE A 148 3.21 15.84 -19.84
C ILE A 148 4.28 16.65 -20.59
N VAL A 149 5.43 16.04 -20.94
CA VAL A 149 6.46 16.69 -21.76
C VAL A 149 5.88 17.06 -23.14
N ALA A 150 5.07 16.16 -23.72
CA ALA A 150 4.46 16.39 -25.02
C ALA A 150 3.34 17.44 -24.96
N THR A 151 2.49 17.41 -23.93
CA THR A 151 1.37 18.36 -23.78
C THR A 151 1.86 19.76 -23.43
N HIS A 152 2.91 19.90 -22.63
CA HIS A 152 3.45 21.20 -22.25
C HIS A 152 3.97 21.99 -23.48
N ALA A 153 4.51 21.28 -24.47
CA ALA A 153 4.95 21.88 -25.74
C ALA A 153 3.84 21.98 -26.79
N CYS A 154 2.59 21.65 -26.45
CA CYS A 154 1.48 21.51 -27.40
C CYS A 154 1.82 20.63 -28.62
N GLY A 155 2.66 19.61 -28.43
CA GLY A 155 3.18 18.74 -29.49
C GLY A 155 4.21 19.40 -30.42
N ARG A 156 4.49 20.70 -30.31
CA ARG A 156 5.41 21.41 -31.20
C ARG A 156 6.86 21.14 -30.82
N GLY A 157 7.66 20.66 -31.77
CA GLY A 157 9.09 20.39 -31.53
C GLY A 157 9.36 19.22 -30.58
N VAL A 158 8.34 18.40 -30.27
CA VAL A 158 8.51 17.23 -29.40
C VAL A 158 9.23 16.12 -30.16
N HIS A 159 10.37 15.68 -29.62
CA HIS A 159 11.18 14.65 -30.24
C HIS A 159 10.41 13.30 -30.34
N PRO A 160 10.51 12.53 -31.44
CA PRO A 160 9.78 11.26 -31.61
C PRO A 160 10.00 10.25 -30.48
N LEU A 161 11.16 10.27 -29.83
CA LEU A 161 11.45 9.41 -28.67
C LEU A 161 10.52 9.66 -27.47
N VAL A 162 10.00 10.88 -27.28
CA VAL A 162 9.04 11.17 -26.21
C VAL A 162 7.73 10.40 -26.45
N TRP A 163 7.23 10.44 -27.69
CA TRP A 163 6.03 9.70 -28.09
C TRP A 163 6.23 8.19 -28.03
N ALA A 164 7.40 7.70 -28.46
CA ALA A 164 7.75 6.30 -28.35
C ALA A 164 7.80 5.84 -26.88
N SER A 165 8.44 6.62 -26.00
CA SER A 165 8.50 6.35 -24.56
C SER A 165 7.11 6.30 -23.91
N ALA A 166 6.25 7.28 -24.20
CA ALA A 166 4.87 7.30 -23.72
C ALA A 166 4.09 6.07 -24.20
N THR A 167 4.19 5.74 -25.49
CA THR A 167 3.50 4.59 -26.10
C THR A 167 3.96 3.27 -25.47
N CYS A 168 5.27 3.06 -25.34
CA CYS A 168 5.83 1.86 -24.72
C CYS A 168 5.35 1.70 -23.26
N ALA A 169 5.31 2.77 -22.48
CA ALA A 169 4.83 2.75 -21.11
C ALA A 169 3.30 2.48 -21.02
N VAL A 170 2.49 3.01 -21.93
CA VAL A 170 1.05 2.70 -22.04
C VAL A 170 0.84 1.22 -22.40
N LEU A 171 1.59 0.70 -23.36
CA LEU A 171 1.53 -0.71 -23.74
C LEU A 171 1.93 -1.62 -22.57
N ALA A 172 3.01 -1.30 -21.86
CA ALA A 172 3.43 -2.03 -20.66
C ALA A 172 2.32 -2.04 -19.59
N THR A 173 1.67 -0.89 -19.37
CA THR A 173 0.52 -0.77 -18.45
C THR A 173 -0.62 -1.70 -18.86
N GLY A 174 -1.03 -1.68 -20.12
CA GLY A 174 -2.08 -2.55 -20.64
C GLY A 174 -1.73 -4.03 -20.48
N ILE A 175 -0.47 -4.40 -20.73
CA ILE A 175 0.01 -5.78 -20.56
C ILE A 175 -0.03 -6.21 -19.09
N PHE A 176 0.42 -5.36 -18.15
CA PHE A 176 0.34 -5.68 -16.72
C PHE A 176 -1.11 -5.89 -16.25
N LEU A 177 -2.06 -5.08 -16.74
CA LEU A 177 -3.47 -5.18 -16.36
C LEU A 177 -4.18 -6.40 -16.94
N VAL A 178 -3.87 -6.76 -18.20
CA VAL A 178 -4.67 -7.74 -18.95
C VAL A 178 -3.99 -9.11 -19.02
N ARG A 179 -2.66 -9.17 -19.09
CA ARG A 179 -1.92 -10.40 -19.41
C ARG A 179 -1.13 -10.98 -18.25
N VAL A 180 -0.71 -10.16 -17.28
CA VAL A 180 0.03 -10.67 -16.10
C VAL A 180 -0.95 -11.24 -15.08
N PRO A 181 -0.80 -12.51 -14.65
CA PRO A 181 -1.75 -13.11 -13.71
C PRO A 181 -1.63 -12.47 -12.32
N PRO A 182 -2.75 -12.23 -11.61
CA PRO A 182 -2.69 -11.70 -10.25
C PRO A 182 -2.17 -12.76 -9.26
N ARG A 183 -1.56 -12.31 -8.16
CA ARG A 183 -1.09 -13.17 -7.04
C ARG A 183 -2.15 -14.19 -6.61
N ALA A 184 -3.40 -13.75 -6.48
CA ALA A 184 -4.52 -14.63 -6.10
C ALA A 184 -4.74 -15.79 -7.09
N ARG A 185 -4.58 -15.56 -8.39
CA ARG A 185 -4.71 -16.61 -9.41
C ARG A 185 -3.57 -17.61 -9.33
N VAL A 186 -2.34 -17.13 -9.16
CA VAL A 186 -1.16 -18.00 -8.97
C VAL A 186 -1.33 -18.90 -7.75
N VAL A 187 -1.74 -18.32 -6.62
CA VAL A 187 -2.01 -19.08 -5.37
C VAL A 187 -3.10 -20.12 -5.60
N LEU A 188 -4.21 -19.77 -6.25
CA LEU A 188 -5.31 -20.71 -6.53
C LEU A 188 -4.88 -21.88 -7.42
N GLU A 189 -4.09 -21.61 -8.46
CA GLU A 189 -3.60 -22.66 -9.37
C GLU A 189 -2.59 -23.58 -8.66
N LEU A 190 -1.68 -23.03 -7.84
CA LEU A 190 -0.76 -23.83 -7.01
C LEU A 190 -1.53 -24.69 -6.00
N MET A 191 -2.51 -24.13 -5.30
CA MET A 191 -3.37 -24.87 -4.36
C MET A 191 -4.10 -26.02 -5.03
N GLY A 192 -4.67 -25.77 -6.23
CA GLY A 192 -5.34 -26.80 -7.00
C GLY A 192 -4.40 -27.94 -7.40
N LYS A 193 -3.15 -27.64 -7.75
CA LYS A 193 -2.13 -28.67 -8.04
C LYS A 193 -1.69 -29.46 -6.82
N LEU A 194 -1.75 -28.86 -5.63
CA LEU A 194 -1.50 -29.51 -4.35
C LEU A 194 -2.74 -30.26 -3.80
N GLY A 195 -3.82 -30.36 -4.57
CA GLY A 195 -5.05 -31.06 -4.16
C GLY A 195 -5.92 -30.30 -3.15
N VAL A 196 -5.61 -29.03 -2.86
CA VAL A 196 -6.40 -28.18 -1.97
C VAL A 196 -7.56 -27.57 -2.75
N THR A 197 -8.78 -27.93 -2.37
CA THR A 197 -10.00 -27.40 -2.99
C THR A 197 -10.22 -25.92 -2.62
N ARG A 198 -11.01 -25.20 -3.43
CA ARG A 198 -11.36 -23.79 -3.14
C ARG A 198 -12.10 -23.62 -1.82
N SER A 199 -12.96 -24.57 -1.45
CA SER A 199 -13.70 -24.53 -0.18
C SER A 199 -12.76 -24.74 1.02
N GLN A 200 -11.78 -25.63 0.91
CA GLN A 200 -10.75 -25.81 1.95
C GLN A 200 -9.86 -24.57 2.07
N LEU A 201 -9.42 -24.00 0.94
CA LEU A 201 -8.65 -22.75 0.94
C LEU A 201 -9.45 -21.60 1.56
N PHE A 202 -10.74 -21.49 1.21
CA PHE A 202 -11.64 -20.49 1.78
C PHE A 202 -11.79 -20.72 3.29
N ALA A 203 -12.10 -21.93 3.74
CA ALA A 203 -12.22 -22.25 5.16
C ALA A 203 -10.92 -21.93 5.95
N ALA A 204 -9.75 -22.19 5.35
CA ALA A 204 -8.45 -21.94 5.98
C ALA A 204 -8.03 -20.45 5.99
N THR A 205 -8.62 -19.61 5.14
CA THR A 205 -8.19 -18.20 4.98
C THR A 205 -9.28 -17.17 5.29
N THR A 206 -10.53 -17.61 5.47
CA THR A 206 -11.66 -16.73 5.75
C THR A 206 -11.54 -16.16 7.15
N ARG A 207 -11.57 -14.84 7.24
CA ARG A 207 -11.65 -14.13 8.52
C ARG A 207 -13.10 -14.14 8.99
N ARG A 208 -13.31 -14.27 10.29
CA ARG A 208 -14.63 -14.13 10.90
C ARG A 208 -15.24 -12.78 10.51
N GLU A 209 -16.45 -12.80 9.95
CA GLU A 209 -17.19 -11.59 9.59
C GLU A 209 -17.46 -10.75 10.85
N PRO A 210 -17.28 -9.41 10.79
CA PRO A 210 -17.56 -8.56 11.95
C PRO A 210 -19.06 -8.31 12.10
N PRO A 211 -19.56 -8.21 13.34
CA PRO A 211 -20.96 -7.84 13.57
C PRO A 211 -21.28 -6.45 13.02
N GLY A 212 -22.52 -6.25 12.57
CA GLY A 212 -22.98 -4.97 12.00
C GLY A 212 -22.75 -3.77 12.95
N ALA A 213 -22.90 -3.99 14.26
CA ALA A 213 -22.61 -2.98 15.28
C ALA A 213 -21.15 -2.51 15.24
N LEU A 214 -20.18 -3.40 15.01
CA LEU A 214 -18.77 -3.01 14.90
C LEU A 214 -18.54 -2.15 13.66
N VAL A 215 -19.21 -2.45 12.55
CA VAL A 215 -19.14 -1.63 11.33
C VAL A 215 -19.68 -0.22 11.61
N ALA A 216 -20.86 -0.11 12.23
CA ALA A 216 -21.46 1.18 12.56
C ALA A 216 -20.57 2.00 13.50
N VAL A 217 -20.04 1.38 14.56
CA VAL A 217 -19.13 2.05 15.49
C VAL A 217 -17.81 2.45 14.81
N ALA A 218 -17.25 1.61 13.93
CA ALA A 218 -16.04 1.94 13.20
C ALA A 218 -16.21 3.18 12.29
N VAL A 219 -17.35 3.26 11.59
CA VAL A 219 -17.72 4.45 10.79
C VAL A 219 -17.91 5.67 11.68
N ALA A 220 -18.61 5.52 12.81
CA ALA A 220 -18.81 6.60 13.77
C ALA A 220 -17.48 7.11 14.37
N CYS A 221 -16.53 6.22 14.68
CA CYS A 221 -15.20 6.61 15.15
C CYS A 221 -14.41 7.35 14.07
N ALA A 222 -14.50 6.92 12.80
CA ALA A 222 -13.83 7.58 11.68
C ALA A 222 -14.38 9.01 11.45
N ALA A 223 -15.70 9.19 11.49
CA ALA A 223 -16.32 10.52 11.39
C ALA A 223 -16.11 11.37 12.66
N GLY A 224 -16.07 10.73 13.83
CA GLY A 224 -15.90 11.39 15.12
C GLY A 224 -14.52 11.98 15.33
N LEU A 225 -13.48 11.41 14.72
CA LEU A 225 -12.10 11.89 14.84
C LEU A 225 -11.92 13.35 14.34
N PRO A 226 -12.29 13.72 13.09
CA PRO A 226 -12.22 15.10 12.64
C PRO A 226 -13.26 16.01 13.35
N ALA A 227 -14.45 15.48 13.65
CA ALA A 227 -15.49 16.24 14.37
C ALA A 227 -15.03 16.66 15.78
N LEU A 228 -14.32 15.78 16.48
CA LEU A 228 -13.72 16.08 17.78
C LEU A 228 -12.71 17.23 17.68
N LEU A 229 -11.81 17.20 16.70
CA LEU A 229 -10.86 18.31 16.50
C LEU A 229 -11.58 19.62 16.20
N HIS A 230 -12.62 19.58 15.37
CA HIS A 230 -13.39 20.77 15.05
C HIS A 230 -14.08 21.35 16.30
N LEU A 231 -14.68 20.50 17.13
CA LEU A 231 -15.30 20.91 18.39
C LEU A 231 -14.28 21.48 19.38
N VAL A 232 -13.15 20.81 19.56
CA VAL A 232 -12.09 21.26 20.49
C VAL A 232 -11.48 22.58 20.02
N ARG A 233 -11.37 22.81 18.71
CA ARG A 233 -10.97 24.11 18.13
C ARG A 233 -12.03 25.20 18.36
N ALA A 234 -13.30 24.87 18.21
CA ALA A 234 -14.40 25.83 18.35
C ALA A 234 -14.49 26.42 19.77
N ILE A 235 -14.12 25.65 20.80
CA ILE A 235 -14.06 26.13 22.19
C ILE A 235 -12.77 26.89 22.54
N GLY A 236 -11.92 27.20 21.54
CA GLY A 236 -10.68 27.95 21.75
C GLY A 236 -9.60 27.18 22.52
N ALA A 237 -9.67 25.84 22.55
CA ALA A 237 -8.70 25.04 23.30
C ALA A 237 -7.29 25.19 22.71
N SER A 238 -6.29 25.18 23.59
CA SER A 238 -4.88 25.26 23.18
C SER A 238 -4.49 24.10 22.28
N PHE A 239 -3.43 24.30 21.50
CA PHE A 239 -2.89 23.27 20.61
C PHE A 239 -2.59 21.96 21.36
N LEU A 240 -2.01 22.04 22.56
CA LEU A 240 -1.71 20.86 23.39
C LEU A 240 -2.99 20.08 23.74
N VAL A 241 -4.06 20.78 24.12
CA VAL A 241 -5.34 20.14 24.45
C VAL A 241 -5.95 19.47 23.21
N GLN A 242 -5.87 20.10 22.04
CA GLN A 242 -6.28 19.49 20.77
C GLN A 242 -5.51 18.19 20.50
N CYS A 243 -4.18 18.20 20.68
CA CYS A 243 -3.34 17.02 20.49
C CYS A 243 -3.69 15.89 21.46
N LEU A 244 -3.81 16.20 22.76
CA LEU A 244 -4.15 15.21 23.77
C LEU A 244 -5.53 14.59 23.54
N ALA A 245 -6.52 15.41 23.16
CA ALA A 245 -7.86 14.93 22.80
C ALA A 245 -7.81 13.98 21.59
N PHE A 246 -7.06 14.35 20.55
CA PHE A 246 -6.91 13.55 19.34
C PHE A 246 -6.25 12.20 19.60
N ILE A 247 -5.11 12.20 20.31
CA ILE A 247 -4.37 10.99 20.66
C ILE A 247 -5.20 10.12 21.60
N GLY A 248 -5.84 10.72 22.61
CA GLY A 248 -6.70 10.02 23.55
C GLY A 248 -7.85 9.30 22.85
N PHE A 249 -8.52 9.99 21.91
CA PHE A 249 -9.56 9.37 21.09
C PHE A 249 -9.01 8.21 20.24
N ALA A 250 -7.91 8.42 19.52
CA ALA A 250 -7.31 7.38 18.67
C ALA A 250 -6.76 6.17 19.47
N ALA A 251 -6.36 6.38 20.72
CA ALA A 251 -5.92 5.31 21.61
C ALA A 251 -7.10 4.48 22.14
N LEU A 252 -8.15 5.15 22.63
CA LEU A 252 -9.25 4.53 23.37
C LEU A 252 -10.38 4.02 22.46
N ALA A 253 -10.76 4.78 21.43
CA ALA A 253 -11.94 4.48 20.62
C ALA A 253 -11.86 3.11 19.92
N PRO A 254 -10.74 2.68 19.31
CA PRO A 254 -10.65 1.34 18.73
C PRO A 254 -10.79 0.20 19.74
N ALA A 255 -10.22 0.38 20.94
CA ALA A 255 -10.30 -0.63 21.99
C ALA A 255 -11.72 -0.74 22.54
N ALA A 256 -12.37 0.40 22.81
CA ALA A 256 -13.76 0.47 23.22
C ALA A 256 -14.69 -0.14 22.16
N ALA A 257 -14.55 0.26 20.89
CA ALA A 257 -15.35 -0.23 19.78
C ALA A 257 -15.33 -1.77 19.70
N ARG A 258 -14.14 -2.38 19.75
CA ARG A 258 -14.00 -3.84 19.71
C ARG A 258 -14.58 -4.51 20.95
N ARG A 259 -14.37 -3.94 22.14
CA ARG A 259 -14.87 -4.51 23.40
C ARG A 259 -16.40 -4.52 23.48
N PHE A 260 -17.05 -3.45 23.04
CA PHE A 260 -18.50 -3.31 23.13
C PHE A 260 -19.24 -3.92 21.93
N ALA A 261 -18.70 -3.80 20.73
CA ALA A 261 -19.39 -4.21 19.51
C ALA A 261 -19.01 -5.61 19.00
N ASP A 262 -17.87 -6.18 19.45
CA ASP A 262 -17.44 -7.55 19.10
C ASP A 262 -16.84 -8.27 20.34
N PRO A 263 -17.66 -8.49 21.40
CA PRO A 263 -17.16 -9.03 22.67
C PRO A 263 -16.59 -10.44 22.53
N ALA A 264 -17.11 -11.24 21.60
CA ALA A 264 -16.62 -12.59 21.33
C ALA A 264 -15.19 -12.57 20.75
N ALA A 265 -14.88 -11.67 19.81
CA ALA A 265 -13.50 -11.54 19.31
C ALA A 265 -12.57 -10.88 20.35
N ALA A 266 -13.09 -9.96 21.17
CA ALA A 266 -12.32 -9.35 22.25
C ALA A 266 -11.93 -10.37 23.33
N ALA A 267 -12.82 -11.34 23.62
CA ALA A 267 -12.54 -12.45 24.53
C ALA A 267 -11.52 -13.43 23.94
N ALA A 268 -11.65 -13.81 22.65
CA ALA A 268 -10.70 -14.70 21.98
C ALA A 268 -9.26 -14.13 21.97
N ARG A 269 -9.11 -12.82 21.74
CA ARG A 269 -7.80 -12.14 21.77
C ARG A 269 -7.11 -12.13 23.14
N ARG A 270 -7.80 -12.41 24.25
CA ARG A 270 -7.16 -12.54 25.57
C ARG A 270 -6.44 -13.88 25.73
N PHE A 271 -6.81 -14.89 24.95
CA PHE A 271 -6.32 -16.26 25.10
C PHE A 271 -5.36 -16.69 23.97
N ASP A 272 -5.25 -15.93 22.88
CA ASP A 272 -4.21 -16.12 21.86
C ASP A 272 -2.87 -15.52 22.33
N GLU A 273 -1.82 -16.34 22.25
CA GLU A 273 -0.41 -16.06 22.54
C GLU A 273 0.14 -14.73 21.95
N PRO A 274 1.27 -14.20 22.47
CA PRO A 274 1.85 -12.94 22.01
C PRO A 274 1.97 -12.95 20.49
N ARG A 275 1.34 -11.96 19.84
CA ARG A 275 1.42 -11.70 18.39
C ARG A 275 2.80 -12.10 17.91
N ALA A 276 2.90 -13.17 17.12
CA ALA A 276 4.12 -13.52 16.42
C ALA A 276 4.67 -12.21 15.84
N SER A 277 5.85 -11.82 16.30
CA SER A 277 6.45 -10.54 15.93
C SER A 277 6.54 -10.52 14.42
N VAL A 278 5.86 -9.55 13.79
CA VAL A 278 5.94 -9.42 12.33
C VAL A 278 7.40 -9.16 12.00
N ALA A 279 8.01 -10.05 11.22
CA ALA A 279 9.42 -9.95 10.87
C ALA A 279 9.73 -8.53 10.33
N PRO A 280 10.80 -7.86 10.80
CA PRO A 280 11.15 -6.51 10.34
C PRO A 280 11.24 -6.40 8.81
N ALA A 281 11.74 -7.44 8.15
CA ALA A 281 11.79 -7.53 6.69
C ALA A 281 10.41 -7.42 6.02
N ARG A 282 9.38 -8.01 6.64
CA ARG A 282 7.99 -7.92 6.13
C ARG A 282 7.42 -6.51 6.30
N ILE A 283 7.71 -5.84 7.40
CA ILE A 283 7.32 -4.43 7.61
C ILE A 283 8.01 -3.56 6.57
N LEU A 284 9.32 -3.70 6.37
CA LEU A 284 10.08 -2.93 5.38
C LEU A 284 9.54 -3.16 3.95
N PHE A 285 9.25 -4.40 3.60
CA PHE A 285 8.63 -4.72 2.31
C PHE A 285 7.25 -4.06 2.16
N ALA A 286 6.40 -4.12 3.18
CA ALA A 286 5.10 -3.47 3.19
C ALA A 286 5.20 -1.93 3.12
N VAL A 287 6.23 -1.34 3.74
CA VAL A 287 6.52 0.10 3.63
C VAL A 287 6.94 0.46 2.21
N ALA A 288 7.85 -0.30 1.61
CA ALA A 288 8.26 -0.08 0.22
C ALA A 288 7.07 -0.17 -0.74
N ILE A 289 6.18 -1.15 -0.52
CA ILE A 289 4.91 -1.29 -1.24
C ILE A 289 4.06 -0.04 -1.10
N GLY A 290 3.76 0.37 0.13
CA GLY A 290 2.87 1.48 0.39
C GLY A 290 3.39 2.78 -0.17
N LEU A 291 4.68 3.06 0.01
CA LEU A 291 5.34 4.24 -0.55
C LEU A 291 5.31 4.22 -2.07
N THR A 292 5.57 3.08 -2.70
CA THR A 292 5.51 2.96 -4.16
C THR A 292 4.09 3.22 -4.67
N ILE A 293 3.08 2.60 -4.07
CA ILE A 293 1.68 2.81 -4.48
C ILE A 293 1.28 4.27 -4.28
N ALA A 294 1.57 4.84 -3.12
CA ALA A 294 1.30 6.24 -2.82
C ALA A 294 1.98 7.17 -3.84
N ALA A 295 3.28 6.99 -4.07
CA ALA A 295 4.06 7.76 -5.03
C ALA A 295 3.51 7.61 -6.45
N ALA A 296 3.26 6.39 -6.92
CA ALA A 296 2.80 6.14 -8.28
C ALA A 296 1.37 6.65 -8.50
N THR A 297 0.44 6.39 -7.58
CA THR A 297 -0.96 6.83 -7.71
C THR A 297 -1.10 8.34 -7.62
N VAL A 298 -0.47 8.99 -6.63
CA VAL A 298 -0.55 10.44 -6.46
C VAL A 298 0.14 11.17 -7.61
N THR A 299 1.33 10.69 -8.02
CA THR A 299 2.03 11.23 -9.19
C THR A 299 1.20 11.06 -10.45
N ALA A 300 0.67 9.87 -10.72
CA ALA A 300 -0.21 9.64 -11.87
C ALA A 300 -1.45 10.54 -11.82
N GLY A 301 -2.13 10.64 -10.68
CA GLY A 301 -3.31 11.49 -10.52
C GLY A 301 -3.00 12.96 -10.82
N ARG A 302 -1.93 13.50 -10.22
CA ARG A 302 -1.46 14.86 -10.49
C ARG A 302 -1.14 15.07 -11.96
N LEU A 303 -0.29 14.22 -12.54
CA LEU A 303 0.12 14.35 -13.94
C LEU A 303 -1.04 14.23 -14.92
N PHE A 304 -2.05 13.41 -14.59
CA PHE A 304 -3.26 13.32 -15.39
C PHE A 304 -3.99 14.66 -15.46
N PHE A 305 -4.19 15.32 -14.31
CA PHE A 305 -4.84 16.63 -14.26
C PHE A 305 -3.99 17.74 -14.90
N ASP A 306 -2.67 17.71 -14.69
CA ASP A 306 -1.74 18.68 -15.27
C ASP A 306 -1.67 18.51 -16.81
N ALA A 307 -1.51 17.28 -17.32
CA ALA A 307 -1.48 17.02 -18.75
C ALA A 307 -2.83 17.33 -19.43
N SER A 308 -3.95 17.05 -18.76
CA SER A 308 -5.28 17.40 -19.26
C SER A 308 -5.48 18.92 -19.36
N ALA A 309 -4.91 19.67 -18.41
CA ALA A 309 -4.95 21.12 -18.41
C ALA A 309 -4.09 21.74 -19.50
N ASP A 310 -2.86 21.26 -19.65
CA ASP A 310 -1.95 21.69 -20.71
C ASP A 310 -2.59 21.42 -22.08
N LEU A 311 -3.19 20.24 -22.25
CA LEU A 311 -3.94 19.91 -23.46
C LEU A 311 -5.10 20.87 -23.69
N ALA A 312 -5.92 21.15 -22.66
CA ALA A 312 -7.03 22.10 -22.75
C ALA A 312 -6.54 23.52 -23.11
N GLN A 313 -5.39 23.94 -22.58
CA GLN A 313 -4.75 25.21 -22.93
C GLN A 313 -4.30 25.23 -24.39
N CYS A 314 -3.68 24.15 -24.88
CA CYS A 314 -3.22 24.04 -26.27
C CYS A 314 -4.37 24.13 -27.30
N VAL A 315 -5.58 23.74 -26.89
CA VAL A 315 -6.79 23.85 -27.73
C VAL A 315 -7.66 25.07 -27.39
N ASN A 316 -7.13 26.04 -26.62
CA ASN A 316 -7.85 27.25 -26.18
C ASN A 316 -9.19 26.98 -25.47
N ARG A 317 -9.28 25.90 -24.69
CA ARG A 317 -10.46 25.51 -23.89
C ARG A 317 -10.27 25.67 -22.38
N LEU A 318 -9.17 26.27 -21.93
CA LEU A 318 -8.93 26.48 -20.50
C LEU A 318 -9.25 27.93 -20.11
N ASP A 319 -10.26 28.09 -19.26
CA ASP A 319 -10.73 29.40 -18.80
C ASP A 319 -9.71 30.10 -17.88
N ALA A 320 -9.77 31.43 -17.81
CA ALA A 320 -8.90 32.23 -16.95
C ALA A 320 -9.10 31.93 -15.46
N GLU A 321 -10.33 31.63 -15.05
CA GLU A 321 -10.69 31.28 -13.67
C GLU A 321 -10.01 29.98 -13.21
N ALA A 322 -9.97 28.96 -14.08
CA ALA A 322 -9.32 27.68 -13.78
C ALA A 322 -7.80 27.83 -13.59
N ARG A 323 -7.17 28.77 -14.30
CA ARG A 323 -5.74 29.10 -14.13
C ARG A 323 -5.49 29.81 -12.81
N LEU A 324 -6.34 30.77 -12.44
CA LEU A 324 -6.23 31.50 -11.18
C LEU A 324 -6.42 30.57 -9.99
N ALA A 325 -7.43 29.71 -10.01
CA ALA A 325 -7.74 28.76 -8.95
C ALA A 325 -6.55 27.82 -8.62
N ARG A 326 -5.83 27.36 -9.65
CA ARG A 326 -4.62 26.54 -9.46
C ARG A 326 -3.46 27.31 -8.85
N ALA A 327 -3.24 28.55 -9.30
CA ALA A 327 -2.17 29.38 -8.77
C ALA A 327 -2.39 29.72 -7.29
N THR A 328 -3.64 30.02 -6.91
CA THR A 328 -4.01 30.29 -5.52
C THR A 328 -3.81 29.05 -4.64
N GLU A 329 -4.22 27.87 -5.10
CA GLU A 329 -4.04 26.60 -4.38
C GLU A 329 -2.55 26.28 -4.15
N ALA A 330 -1.72 26.40 -5.19
CA ALA A 330 -0.29 26.16 -5.08
C ALA A 330 0.36 27.12 -4.05
N ALA A 331 -0.07 28.38 -4.03
CA ALA A 331 0.41 29.37 -3.07
C ALA A 331 -0.07 29.10 -1.63
N GLU A 332 -1.29 28.58 -1.44
CA GLU A 332 -1.79 28.14 -0.13
C GLU A 332 -1.01 26.97 0.43
N LEU A 333 -0.78 25.94 -0.40
CA LEU A 333 0.00 24.77 -0.03
C LEU A 333 1.43 25.16 0.37
N ALA A 334 2.09 26.01 -0.42
CA ALA A 334 3.43 26.50 -0.12
C ALA A 334 3.50 27.25 1.22
N ARG A 335 2.50 28.10 1.52
CA ARG A 335 2.40 28.79 2.81
C ARG A 335 2.17 27.83 3.97
N ALA A 336 1.32 26.81 3.80
CA ALA A 336 1.07 25.80 4.81
C ALA A 336 2.34 25.00 5.14
N VAL A 337 3.07 24.55 4.11
CA VAL A 337 4.35 23.83 4.27
C VAL A 337 5.39 24.71 4.97
N ALA A 338 5.53 25.97 4.57
CA ALA A 338 6.47 26.90 5.20
C ALA A 338 6.17 27.08 6.70
N ARG A 339 4.89 27.17 7.08
CA ARG A 339 4.46 27.28 8.48
C ARG A 339 4.84 26.05 9.31
N VAL A 340 4.67 24.85 8.75
CA VAL A 340 5.04 23.59 9.42
C VAL A 340 6.56 23.50 9.60
N ARG A 341 7.34 23.85 8.58
CA ARG A 341 8.81 23.88 8.65
C ARG A 341 9.33 24.84 9.73
N ALA A 342 8.65 25.95 9.94
CA ALA A 342 9.06 26.98 10.90
C ALA A 342 8.80 26.59 12.38
N SER A 343 8.12 25.46 12.65
CA SER A 343 7.71 25.10 14.00
C SER A 343 7.99 23.63 14.31
N VAL A 344 8.97 23.36 15.18
CA VAL A 344 9.33 22.01 15.62
C VAL A 344 8.13 21.23 16.21
N PRO A 345 7.28 21.81 17.06
CA PRO A 345 6.09 21.11 17.55
C PRO A 345 5.10 20.73 16.43
N LEU A 346 4.83 21.64 15.50
CA LEU A 346 3.94 21.36 14.37
C LEU A 346 4.54 20.31 13.43
N PHE A 347 5.86 20.35 13.22
CA PHE A 347 6.59 19.36 12.45
C PHE A 347 6.44 17.95 13.05
N LEU A 348 6.76 17.77 14.33
CA LEU A 348 6.65 16.45 15.00
C LEU A 348 5.22 15.92 15.01
N MET A 349 4.25 16.81 15.20
CA MET A 349 2.83 16.45 15.19
C MET A 349 2.38 15.98 13.81
N THR A 350 2.75 16.70 12.75
CA THR A 350 2.36 16.39 11.37
C THR A 350 3.10 15.16 10.84
N ALA A 351 4.38 14.97 11.21
CA ALA A 351 5.21 13.89 10.71
C ALA A 351 4.99 12.55 11.43
N ALA A 352 4.57 12.55 12.70
CA ALA A 352 4.50 11.31 13.49
C ALA A 352 3.18 11.14 14.26
N VAL A 353 2.80 12.13 15.07
CA VAL A 353 1.69 11.93 16.02
C VAL A 353 0.33 11.82 15.33
N PHE A 354 0.02 12.73 14.40
CA PHE A 354 -1.22 12.66 13.61
C PHE A 354 -1.28 11.41 12.73
N PRO A 355 -0.23 11.07 11.95
CA PRO A 355 -0.19 9.81 11.21
C PRO A 355 -0.50 8.60 12.07
N PHE A 356 0.11 8.48 13.25
CA PHE A 356 -0.12 7.32 14.11
C PHE A 356 -1.58 7.23 14.60
N ALA A 357 -2.14 8.37 15.04
CA ALA A 357 -3.52 8.43 15.51
C ALA A 357 -4.53 8.14 14.38
N GLU A 358 -4.30 8.71 13.20
CA GLU A 358 -5.14 8.48 12.02
C GLU A 358 -5.09 7.02 11.56
N GLU A 359 -3.89 6.43 11.42
CA GLU A 359 -3.77 5.05 10.97
C GLU A 359 -4.41 4.07 11.97
N ARG A 360 -4.42 4.38 13.28
CA ARG A 360 -5.14 3.56 14.29
C ARG A 360 -6.65 3.53 14.06
N ILE A 361 -7.25 4.64 13.68
CA ILE A 361 -8.69 4.72 13.40
C ILE A 361 -8.98 4.18 12.00
N TYR A 362 -8.37 4.76 10.96
CA TYR A 362 -8.72 4.45 9.57
C TYR A 362 -8.25 3.07 9.13
N ARG A 363 -7.07 2.60 9.53
CA ARG A 363 -6.61 1.24 9.17
C ARG A 363 -6.89 0.24 10.26
N GLY A 364 -6.48 0.59 11.47
CA GLY A 364 -6.55 -0.27 12.63
C GLY A 364 -7.97 -0.60 13.07
N LEU A 365 -8.98 0.21 12.75
CA LEU A 365 -10.39 -0.06 13.09
C LEU A 365 -11.27 -0.14 11.84
N LEU A 366 -11.36 0.95 11.05
CA LEU A 366 -12.28 1.04 9.93
C LEU A 366 -11.92 0.06 8.81
N GLN A 367 -10.71 0.14 8.26
CA GLN A 367 -10.28 -0.75 7.18
C GLN A 367 -10.28 -2.21 7.62
N ASP A 368 -9.75 -2.56 8.80
CA ASP A 368 -9.80 -3.93 9.33
C ASP A 368 -11.23 -4.49 9.33
N THR A 369 -12.19 -3.69 9.78
CA THR A 369 -13.59 -4.07 9.84
C THR A 369 -14.19 -4.20 8.43
N LEU A 370 -13.98 -3.23 7.55
CA LEU A 370 -14.52 -3.25 6.19
C LEU A 370 -13.90 -4.35 5.33
N VAL A 371 -12.61 -4.65 5.50
CA VAL A 371 -11.92 -5.74 4.81
C VAL A 371 -12.46 -7.10 5.24
N ARG A 372 -12.71 -7.30 6.54
CA ARG A 372 -13.31 -8.55 7.03
C ARG A 372 -14.75 -8.75 6.53
N LYS A 373 -15.47 -7.66 6.21
CA LYS A 373 -16.87 -7.73 5.75
C LYS A 373 -17.02 -7.77 4.23
N TYR A 374 -16.29 -6.93 3.52
CA TYR A 374 -16.45 -6.69 2.08
C TYR A 374 -15.24 -7.13 1.24
N GLY A 375 -14.18 -7.64 1.89
CA GLY A 375 -12.93 -8.06 1.25
C GLY A 375 -11.92 -6.92 1.06
N ASP A 376 -10.69 -7.32 0.71
CA ASP A 376 -9.52 -6.44 0.66
C ASP A 376 -9.73 -5.19 -0.22
N ALA A 377 -10.26 -5.37 -1.44
CA ALA A 377 -10.41 -4.28 -2.41
C ALA A 377 -11.43 -3.22 -1.95
N TYR A 378 -12.64 -3.66 -1.60
CA TYR A 378 -13.70 -2.74 -1.16
C TYR A 378 -13.39 -2.12 0.20
N GLY A 379 -12.80 -2.89 1.12
CA GLY A 379 -12.42 -2.40 2.44
C GLY A 379 -11.34 -1.32 2.39
N VAL A 380 -10.30 -1.51 1.57
CA VAL A 380 -9.28 -0.48 1.34
C VAL A 380 -9.90 0.76 0.69
N PHE A 381 -10.66 0.59 -0.40
CA PHE A 381 -11.25 1.72 -1.13
C PHE A 381 -12.18 2.57 -0.23
N ALA A 382 -13.10 1.93 0.49
CA ALA A 382 -14.05 2.62 1.36
C ALA A 382 -13.34 3.33 2.53
N ALA A 383 -12.32 2.70 3.15
CA ALA A 383 -11.55 3.35 4.21
C ALA A 383 -10.74 4.55 3.68
N SER A 384 -10.17 4.45 2.49
CA SER A 384 -9.43 5.54 1.84
C SER A 384 -10.34 6.69 1.42
N LEU A 385 -11.56 6.39 0.97
CA LEU A 385 -12.58 7.41 0.69
C LEU A 385 -12.97 8.15 1.98
N ALA A 386 -13.25 7.42 3.06
CA ALA A 386 -13.56 8.02 4.36
C ALA A 386 -12.40 8.89 4.88
N PHE A 387 -11.16 8.42 4.72
CA PHE A 387 -9.95 9.18 5.04
C PHE A 387 -9.89 10.49 4.22
N GLY A 388 -10.11 10.43 2.91
CA GLY A 388 -10.13 11.63 2.07
C GLY A 388 -11.24 12.61 2.44
N VAL A 389 -12.46 12.11 2.70
CA VAL A 389 -13.60 12.92 3.14
C VAL A 389 -13.32 13.64 4.47
N ALA A 390 -12.61 12.99 5.39
CA ALA A 390 -12.21 13.61 6.66
C ALA A 390 -11.23 14.79 6.50
N HIS A 391 -10.62 14.93 5.34
CA HIS A 391 -9.74 16.06 5.00
C HIS A 391 -10.45 17.18 4.23
N LEU A 392 -11.75 17.03 3.93
CA LEU A 392 -12.56 18.11 3.37
C LEU A 392 -12.58 19.30 4.34
N GLY A 393 -12.30 20.50 3.81
CA GLY A 393 -12.16 21.73 4.61
C GLY A 393 -10.76 21.97 5.18
N VAL A 394 -9.82 21.02 5.05
CA VAL A 394 -8.38 21.27 5.28
C VAL A 394 -7.66 21.51 3.96
N TYR A 395 -8.01 20.74 2.93
CA TYR A 395 -7.48 20.88 1.57
C TYR A 395 -8.64 20.79 0.56
N GLU A 396 -9.24 21.92 0.19
CA GLU A 396 -10.49 21.94 -0.61
C GLU A 396 -10.38 21.27 -1.99
N VAL A 397 -9.19 21.21 -2.60
CA VAL A 397 -8.97 20.66 -3.95
C VAL A 397 -8.17 19.34 -3.95
N ALA A 398 -7.58 18.95 -2.80
CA ALA A 398 -6.72 17.76 -2.71
C ALA A 398 -7.46 16.46 -2.32
N LEU A 399 -8.79 16.42 -2.37
CA LEU A 399 -9.58 15.21 -2.00
C LEU A 399 -9.10 13.97 -2.78
N TYR A 400 -8.85 14.10 -4.08
CA TYR A 400 -8.37 12.96 -4.86
C TYR A 400 -6.99 12.50 -4.38
N GLN A 401 -6.09 13.42 -4.01
CA GLN A 401 -4.75 13.07 -3.53
C GLN A 401 -4.81 12.33 -2.20
N THR A 402 -5.63 12.80 -1.25
CA THR A 402 -5.77 12.16 0.07
C THR A 402 -6.42 10.78 -0.05
N VAL A 403 -7.39 10.60 -0.96
CA VAL A 403 -7.95 9.27 -1.28
C VAL A 403 -6.87 8.34 -1.84
N LEU A 404 -6.07 8.79 -2.81
CA LEU A 404 -5.01 7.98 -3.43
C LEU A 404 -3.90 7.62 -2.43
N LEU A 405 -3.52 8.55 -1.55
CA LEU A 405 -2.62 8.27 -0.42
C LEU A 405 -3.20 7.22 0.51
N GLY A 406 -4.48 7.35 0.84
CA GLY A 406 -5.16 6.39 1.67
C GLY A 406 -5.10 4.97 1.09
N ILE A 407 -5.16 4.82 -0.25
CA ILE A 407 -4.97 3.53 -0.91
C ILE A 407 -3.57 2.98 -0.63
N GLY A 408 -2.51 3.78 -0.79
CA GLY A 408 -1.13 3.38 -0.47
C GLY A 408 -0.96 2.92 0.97
N PHE A 409 -1.51 3.69 1.93
CA PHE A 409 -1.49 3.33 3.36
C PHE A 409 -2.28 2.05 3.64
N GLY A 410 -3.41 1.88 2.95
CA GLY A 410 -4.25 0.70 3.03
C GLY A 410 -3.55 -0.58 2.58
N PHE A 411 -2.77 -0.53 1.50
CA PHE A 411 -1.97 -1.68 1.05
C PHE A 411 -0.81 -1.99 2.01
N ALA A 412 -0.13 -0.96 2.53
CA ALA A 412 0.89 -1.16 3.57
C ALA A 412 0.31 -1.85 4.81
N TYR A 413 -0.91 -1.47 5.21
CA TYR A 413 -1.62 -2.13 6.31
C TYR A 413 -1.92 -3.60 6.02
N LEU A 414 -2.37 -3.94 4.81
CA LEU A 414 -2.68 -5.33 4.45
C LEU A 414 -1.44 -6.22 4.50
N GLU A 415 -0.27 -5.71 4.08
CA GLU A 415 0.95 -6.51 3.98
C GLU A 415 1.78 -6.52 5.28
N GLY A 416 1.83 -5.40 6.02
CA GLY A 416 2.71 -5.22 7.18
C GLY A 416 2.03 -4.66 8.44
N GLY A 417 0.71 -4.52 8.43
CA GLY A 417 -0.07 -4.08 9.58
C GLY A 417 0.08 -2.59 9.89
N LEU A 418 -0.31 -2.21 11.12
CA LEU A 418 -0.42 -0.81 11.53
C LEU A 418 0.91 -0.05 11.45
N LEU A 419 2.03 -0.69 11.82
CA LEU A 419 3.35 -0.05 11.79
C LEU A 419 3.77 0.28 10.35
N ALA A 420 3.53 -0.61 9.40
CA ALA A 420 3.84 -0.34 8.00
C ALA A 420 3.04 0.85 7.47
N ALA A 421 1.72 0.90 7.73
CA ALA A 421 0.89 2.03 7.35
C ALA A 421 1.35 3.35 7.99
N PHE A 422 1.68 3.32 9.28
CA PHE A 422 2.23 4.47 10.00
C PHE A 422 3.52 4.98 9.36
N PHE A 423 4.50 4.11 9.10
CA PHE A 423 5.77 4.53 8.49
C PHE A 423 5.57 5.10 7.09
N VAL A 424 4.71 4.50 6.27
CA VAL A 424 4.40 5.04 4.93
C VAL A 424 3.79 6.43 5.03
N HIS A 425 2.81 6.62 5.92
CA HIS A 425 2.16 7.91 6.14
C HIS A 425 3.16 8.95 6.68
N ALA A 426 3.91 8.62 7.73
CA ALA A 426 4.93 9.48 8.31
C ALA A 426 5.99 9.89 7.28
N THR A 427 6.52 8.93 6.52
CA THR A 427 7.51 9.20 5.46
C THR A 427 6.90 10.06 4.35
N TRP A 428 5.65 9.84 3.96
CA TRP A 428 5.00 10.70 2.97
C TRP A 428 4.90 12.15 3.46
N ASN A 429 4.47 12.36 4.70
CA ASN A 429 4.39 13.70 5.29
C ASN A 429 5.78 14.35 5.36
N LEU A 430 6.82 13.60 5.72
CA LEU A 430 8.20 14.09 5.70
C LEU A 430 8.65 14.49 4.29
N LEU A 431 8.31 13.74 3.24
CA LEU A 431 8.65 14.07 1.85
C LEU A 431 7.92 15.32 1.32
N GLN A 432 6.73 15.61 1.85
CA GLN A 432 5.99 16.83 1.50
C GLN A 432 6.47 18.06 2.31
N ILE A 433 6.90 17.83 3.55
CA ILE A 433 7.42 18.89 4.42
C ILE A 433 8.89 19.18 4.12
N GLY A 434 9.72 18.24 3.66
CA GLY A 434 11.12 18.46 3.26
C GLY A 434 11.24 19.11 1.90
#